data_AF-A0A2V6DES3-F1
#
_entry.id   AF-A0A2V6DES3-F1
#
_cell.length_a   1.000
_cell.length_b   1.000
_cell.length_c   1.000
_cell.angle_alpha   90.00
_cell.angle_beta   90.00
_cell.angle_gamma   90.00
#
_symmetry.space_group_name_H-M   'P 1'
#
loop_
_entity.id
_entity.type
_entity.pdbx_description
1 polymer ?
#
loop_
_entity_poly.entity_id
_entity_poly.type
_entity_poly.pdbx_seq_one_letter_code
_entity_poly.pdbx_strand_id
1 'polypeptide(L)'
;MPNFHSYNIVPTLPAALEPLREVSSNVWWTWEPSARRLFRHLDPELWNRTNHNPVRMLQLSRQARLEELATDKTFLRELKLVYDAFQKYLARTDTYGKTGAGAALQKPVAYFSAEFGFHESIPNYSGGLGILSGDHCKSA
;
A
#
# COMPACT_ATOMS: atom_id res chain seq x y z
N MET A 1 20.95 30.56 6.60
CA MET A 1 19.90 29.63 6.11
C MET A 1 19.37 28.87 7.31
N PRO A 2 18.05 28.79 7.54
CA PRO A 2 17.52 27.99 8.64
C PRO A 2 17.83 26.50 8.41
N ASN A 3 18.31 25.82 9.45
CA ASN A 3 18.56 24.38 9.43
C ASN A 3 17.24 23.65 9.67
N PHE A 4 16.71 23.00 8.64
CA PHE A 4 15.54 22.13 8.78
C PHE A 4 16.02 20.73 9.18
N HIS A 5 15.68 20.32 10.40
CA HIS A 5 15.87 18.95 10.85
C HIS A 5 14.58 18.15 10.59
N SER A 6 14.64 17.18 9.67
CA SER A 6 13.54 16.25 9.43
C SER A 6 13.58 15.11 10.44
N TYR A 7 12.58 15.05 11.32
CA TYR A 7 12.38 13.94 12.25
C TYR A 7 11.29 13.03 11.68
N ASN A 8 11.65 11.79 11.35
CA ASN A 8 10.68 10.79 10.91
C ASN A 8 10.29 9.95 12.13
N ILE A 9 9.13 10.25 12.74
CA ILE A 9 8.62 9.49 13.87
C ILE A 9 7.99 8.22 13.31
N VAL A 10 8.66 7.09 13.54
CA VAL A 10 8.12 5.77 13.20
C VAL A 10 7.52 5.20 14.48
N PRO A 11 6.18 5.01 14.54
CA PRO A 11 5.57 4.37 15.69
C PRO A 11 6.07 2.94 15.85
N THR A 12 6.25 2.56 17.10
CA THR A 12 6.63 1.21 17.48
C THR A 12 5.40 0.33 17.28
N LEU A 13 5.37 -0.40 16.18
CA LEU A 13 4.35 -1.42 15.96
C LEU A 13 4.61 -2.60 16.90
N PRO A 14 3.60 -3.04 17.66
CA PRO A 14 3.67 -4.32 18.36
C PRO A 14 4.00 -5.43 17.35
N ALA A 15 4.78 -6.44 17.76
CA ALA A 15 5.24 -7.49 16.85
C ALA A 15 4.10 -8.20 16.08
N ALA A 16 2.93 -8.35 16.72
CA ALA A 16 1.73 -8.92 16.09
C ALA A 16 1.16 -8.07 14.93
N LEU A 17 1.47 -6.78 14.89
CA LEU A 17 1.00 -5.81 13.91
C LEU A 17 2.06 -5.46 12.85
N GLU A 18 3.28 -5.97 12.96
CA GLU A 18 4.34 -5.73 11.99
C GLU A 18 3.95 -6.03 10.53
N PRO A 19 3.09 -7.04 10.22
CA PRO A 19 2.60 -7.25 8.86
C PRO A 19 1.90 -6.03 8.23
N LEU A 20 1.31 -5.11 9.02
CA LEU A 20 0.75 -3.86 8.51
C LEU A 20 1.82 -2.97 7.86
N ARG A 21 3.06 -2.99 8.37
CA ARG A 21 4.17 -2.21 7.80
C ARG A 21 4.50 -2.68 6.40
N GLU A 22 4.61 -3.99 6.20
CA GLU A 22 4.88 -4.56 4.88
C GLU A 22 3.75 -4.28 3.90
N VAL A 23 2.50 -4.52 4.31
CA VAL A 23 1.33 -4.28 3.45
C VAL A 23 1.22 -2.79 3.09
N SER A 24 1.44 -1.88 4.04
CA SER A 24 1.37 -0.43 3.79
C SER A 24 2.45 0.08 2.83
N SER A 25 3.58 -0.63 2.73
CA SER A 25 4.73 -0.27 1.90
C SER A 25 4.63 -0.80 0.46
N ASN A 26 3.54 -1.49 0.10
CA ASN A 26 3.33 -2.04 -1.23
C ASN A 26 2.00 -1.55 -1.82
N VAL A 27 1.98 -1.08 -3.06
CA VAL A 27 0.76 -0.53 -3.68
C VAL A 27 -0.37 -1.55 -3.90
N TRP A 28 -0.12 -2.84 -3.65
CA TRP A 28 -1.14 -3.90 -3.74
C TRP A 28 -2.41 -3.62 -2.94
N TRP A 29 -2.31 -2.98 -1.77
CA TRP A 29 -3.49 -2.64 -0.97
C TRP A 29 -4.47 -1.71 -1.73
N THR A 30 -4.02 -0.96 -2.74
CA THR A 30 -4.86 0.00 -3.46
C THR A 30 -5.96 -0.67 -4.27
N TRP A 31 -5.71 -1.88 -4.79
CA TRP A 31 -6.69 -2.67 -5.55
C TRP A 31 -7.23 -3.89 -4.79
N GLU A 32 -6.71 -4.20 -3.61
CA GLU A 32 -7.24 -5.27 -2.76
C GLU A 32 -8.28 -4.74 -1.75
N PRO A 33 -9.58 -5.09 -1.90
CA PRO A 33 -10.63 -4.59 -1.01
C PRO A 33 -10.46 -5.02 0.45
N SER A 34 -9.94 -6.22 0.71
CA SER A 34 -9.74 -6.71 2.08
C SER A 34 -8.66 -5.91 2.83
N ALA A 35 -7.56 -5.56 2.15
CA ALA A 35 -6.50 -4.72 2.71
C ALA A 35 -7.00 -3.30 3.03
N ARG A 36 -7.81 -2.68 2.15
CA ARG A 36 -8.42 -1.36 2.42
C ARG A 36 -9.36 -1.40 3.62
N ARG A 37 -10.11 -2.50 3.77
CA ARG A 37 -11.03 -2.71 4.90
C ARG A 37 -10.27 -2.87 6.22
N LEU A 38 -9.14 -3.57 6.20
CA LEU A 38 -8.25 -3.75 7.35
C LEU A 38 -7.72 -2.40 7.87
N PHE A 39 -7.19 -1.54 6.99
CA PHE A 39 -6.73 -0.21 7.41
C PHE A 39 -7.89 0.65 7.93
N ARG A 40 -9.07 0.61 7.28
CA ARG A 40 -10.25 1.32 7.77
C ARG A 40 -10.70 0.81 9.15
N HIS A 41 -10.60 -0.49 9.44
CA HIS A 41 -10.95 -1.08 10.74
C HIS A 41 -10.03 -0.58 11.86
N LEU A 42 -8.73 -0.35 11.57
CA LEU A 42 -7.79 0.15 12.56
C LEU A 42 -8.28 1.47 13.19
N ASP A 43 -8.59 2.46 12.36
CA ASP A 43 -9.21 3.73 12.78
C ASP A 43 -9.89 4.41 11.57
N PRO A 44 -11.24 4.38 11.48
CA PRO A 44 -11.96 4.93 10.33
C PRO A 44 -11.79 6.44 10.15
N GLU A 45 -11.68 7.19 11.25
CA GLU A 45 -11.53 8.64 11.20
C GLU A 45 -10.13 9.00 10.70
N LEU A 46 -9.10 8.34 11.25
CA LEU A 46 -7.73 8.54 10.83
C LEU A 46 -7.49 8.08 9.39
N TRP A 47 -8.14 7.00 8.97
CA TRP A 47 -8.10 6.53 7.58
C TRP A 47 -8.56 7.60 6.59
N ASN A 48 -9.67 8.28 6.88
CA ASN A 48 -10.16 9.38 6.06
C ASN A 48 -9.24 10.61 6.16
N ARG A 49 -8.81 10.99 7.38
CA ARG A 49 -7.95 12.16 7.62
C ARG A 49 -6.58 12.06 6.97
N THR A 50 -6.08 10.85 6.76
CA THR A 50 -4.80 10.60 6.09
C THR A 50 -4.93 10.45 4.58
N ASN A 51 -6.10 10.75 4.01
CA ASN A 51 -6.40 10.54 2.59
C ASN A 51 -6.08 9.10 2.15
N HIS A 52 -6.49 8.14 2.97
CA HIS A 52 -6.29 6.72 2.71
C HIS A 52 -4.82 6.31 2.54
N ASN A 53 -3.87 7.05 3.13
CA ASN A 53 -2.46 6.70 3.12
C ASN A 53 -2.12 5.82 4.34
N PRO A 54 -1.89 4.50 4.17
CA PRO A 54 -1.66 3.61 5.29
C PRO A 54 -0.33 3.88 6.00
N VAL A 55 0.70 4.35 5.29
CA VAL A 55 1.99 4.71 5.93
C VAL A 55 1.78 5.88 6.89
N ARG A 56 1.11 6.95 6.43
CA ARG A 56 0.79 8.12 7.25
C ARG A 56 -0.17 7.77 8.39
N MET A 57 -1.13 6.87 8.13
CA MET A 57 -2.04 6.38 9.14
C MET A 57 -1.31 5.67 10.28
N LEU A 58 -0.38 4.75 9.95
CA LEU A 58 0.43 4.08 10.97
C LEU A 58 1.24 5.11 11.75
N GLN A 59 1.89 6.07 11.08
CA GLN A 59 2.66 7.16 11.70
C GLN A 59 1.87 8.01 12.70
N LEU A 60 0.58 8.25 12.43
CA LEU A 60 -0.29 9.07 13.26
C LEU A 60 -1.15 8.25 14.23
N SER A 61 -1.06 6.93 14.19
CA SER A 61 -1.83 6.04 15.07
C SER A 61 -1.37 6.20 16.51
N ARG A 62 -2.33 6.35 17.43
CA ARG A 62 -2.03 6.39 18.86
C ARG A 62 -1.51 5.04 19.32
N GLN A 63 -0.42 5.04 20.09
CA GLN A 63 0.20 3.80 20.61
C GLN A 63 -0.81 2.90 21.32
N ALA A 64 -1.67 3.47 22.19
CA ALA A 64 -2.70 2.72 22.90
C ALA A 64 -3.68 1.99 21.97
N ARG A 65 -4.01 2.55 20.79
CA ARG A 65 -4.87 1.90 19.81
C ARG A 65 -4.17 0.72 19.13
N LEU A 66 -2.87 0.87 18.83
CA LEU A 66 -2.07 -0.22 18.28
C LEU A 66 -1.92 -1.36 19.30
N GLU A 67 -1.72 -1.05 20.58
CA GLU A 67 -1.65 -2.04 21.65
C GLU A 67 -2.98 -2.77 21.87
N GLU A 68 -4.10 -2.05 21.82
CA GLU A 68 -5.46 -2.64 21.87
C GLU A 68 -5.64 -3.65 20.73
N LEU A 69 -5.39 -3.24 19.48
CA LEU A 69 -5.53 -4.09 18.30
C LEU A 69 -4.54 -5.26 18.27
N ALA A 70 -3.38 -5.11 18.89
CA ALA A 70 -2.43 -6.21 19.07
C ALA A 70 -2.94 -7.32 19.99
N THR A 71 -4.03 -7.08 20.72
CA THR A 71 -4.70 -8.08 21.57
C THR A 71 -6.09 -8.49 21.05
N ASP A 72 -6.65 -7.76 20.08
CA ASP A 72 -7.94 -8.08 19.46
C ASP A 72 -7.82 -9.27 18.49
N LYS A 73 -8.36 -10.41 18.92
CA LYS A 73 -8.36 -11.66 18.14
C LYS A 73 -9.07 -11.53 16.79
N THR A 74 -10.09 -10.69 16.69
CA THR A 74 -10.83 -10.47 15.45
C THR A 74 -9.95 -9.73 14.46
N PHE A 75 -9.35 -8.61 14.88
CA PHE A 75 -8.44 -7.83 14.05
C PHE A 75 -7.21 -8.65 13.63
N LEU A 76 -6.57 -9.38 14.55
CA LEU A 76 -5.42 -10.22 14.23
C LEU A 76 -5.74 -11.32 13.22
N ARG A 77 -6.93 -11.91 13.29
CA ARG A 77 -7.39 -12.89 12.30
C ARG A 77 -7.58 -12.24 10.93
N GLU A 78 -8.18 -11.07 10.87
CA GLU A 78 -8.33 -10.32 9.61
C GLU A 78 -6.95 -9.94 9.02
N LEU A 79 -6.05 -9.43 9.85
CA LEU A 79 -4.68 -9.09 9.48
C LEU A 79 -3.96 -10.32 8.89
N LYS A 80 -4.05 -11.47 9.56
CA LYS A 80 -3.44 -12.71 9.09
C LYS A 80 -3.99 -13.11 7.72
N LEU A 81 -5.30 -13.08 7.52
CA LEU A 81 -5.93 -13.44 6.24
C LEU A 81 -5.46 -12.52 5.10
N VAL A 82 -5.42 -11.21 5.35
CA VAL A 82 -4.94 -10.22 4.37
C VAL A 82 -3.47 -10.43 4.07
N TYR A 83 -2.64 -10.67 5.10
CA TYR A 83 -1.20 -10.88 4.92
C TYR A 83 -0.88 -12.20 4.21
N ASP A 84 -1.60 -13.28 4.50
CA ASP A 84 -1.47 -14.54 3.77
C ASP A 84 -1.84 -14.34 2.28
N ALA A 85 -2.89 -13.58 1.98
CA ALA A 85 -3.27 -13.23 0.61
C ALA A 85 -2.20 -12.38 -0.08
N PHE A 86 -1.60 -11.41 0.63
CA PHE A 86 -0.50 -10.58 0.15
C PHE A 86 0.74 -11.42 -0.20
N GLN A 87 1.18 -12.29 0.72
CA GLN A 87 2.32 -13.17 0.50
C GLN A 87 2.06 -14.13 -0.66
N LYS A 88 0.85 -14.70 -0.73
CA LYS A 88 0.44 -15.55 -1.85
C LYS A 88 0.47 -14.80 -3.18
N TYR A 89 0.02 -13.54 -3.21
CA TYR A 89 0.04 -12.69 -4.40
C TYR A 89 1.49 -12.45 -4.88
N LEU A 90 2.40 -12.10 -3.97
CA LEU A 90 3.81 -11.86 -4.31
C LEU A 90 4.56 -13.12 -4.74
N ALA A 91 4.20 -14.28 -4.17
CA ALA A 91 4.81 -15.57 -4.50
C ALA A 91 4.37 -16.12 -5.88
N ARG A 92 3.41 -15.48 -6.56
CA ARG A 92 2.91 -15.96 -7.86
C ARG A 92 4.02 -16.02 -8.92
N THR A 93 4.15 -17.19 -9.51
CA THR A 93 5.01 -17.46 -10.67
C THR A 93 4.20 -17.58 -11.96
N ASP A 94 2.88 -17.67 -11.86
CA ASP A 94 1.92 -17.88 -12.95
C ASP A 94 1.32 -16.57 -13.49
N THR A 95 2.07 -15.45 -13.40
CA THR A 95 1.57 -14.16 -13.89
C THR A 95 1.71 -14.04 -15.41
N TYR A 96 0.92 -13.14 -16.02
CA TYR A 96 0.98 -12.89 -17.47
C TYR A 96 2.40 -12.55 -17.94
N GLY A 97 3.14 -11.72 -17.18
CA GLY A 97 4.53 -11.38 -17.52
C GLY A 97 5.56 -12.50 -17.30
N LYS A 98 5.21 -13.56 -16.56
CA LYS A 98 6.10 -14.71 -16.28
C LYS A 98 5.74 -15.96 -17.09
N THR A 99 4.59 -16.00 -17.75
CA THR A 99 4.09 -17.19 -18.47
C THR A 99 3.54 -16.85 -19.85
N GLY A 100 3.56 -17.82 -20.77
CA GLY A 100 2.95 -17.67 -22.10
C GLY A 100 3.57 -16.55 -22.96
N ALA A 101 2.73 -15.86 -23.75
CA ALA A 101 3.16 -14.81 -24.66
C ALA A 101 3.75 -13.58 -23.95
N GLY A 102 3.35 -13.30 -22.70
CA GLY A 102 3.89 -12.19 -21.92
C GLY A 102 5.33 -12.41 -21.42
N ALA A 103 5.78 -13.66 -21.30
CA ALA A 103 7.17 -13.98 -20.94
C ALA A 103 8.16 -13.76 -22.10
N ALA A 104 7.70 -13.93 -23.34
CA ALA A 104 8.48 -13.72 -24.54
C ALA A 104 8.11 -12.37 -25.17
N LEU A 105 8.59 -11.27 -24.59
CA LEU A 105 8.38 -9.91 -25.10
C LEU A 105 9.02 -9.75 -26.50
N GLN A 106 8.26 -10.03 -27.55
CA GLN A 106 8.69 -9.77 -28.91
C GLN A 106 8.45 -8.29 -29.26
N LYS A 107 9.53 -7.56 -29.57
CA LYS A 107 9.52 -6.12 -29.87
C LYS A 107 8.96 -5.29 -28.70
N PRO A 108 9.64 -5.28 -27.52
CA PRO A 108 9.15 -4.57 -26.35
C PRO A 108 9.04 -3.07 -26.62
N VAL A 109 7.99 -2.45 -26.06
CA VAL A 109 7.82 -1.00 -26.01
C VAL A 109 8.12 -0.53 -24.59
N ALA A 110 9.04 0.42 -24.46
CA ALA A 110 9.32 1.08 -23.19
C ALA A 110 8.50 2.36 -23.07
N TYR A 111 7.54 2.37 -22.14
CA TYR A 111 6.70 3.54 -21.86
C TYR A 111 7.33 4.39 -20.74
N PHE A 112 7.77 5.59 -21.08
CA PHE A 112 8.33 6.55 -20.13
C PHE A 112 7.32 7.66 -19.86
N SER A 113 7.13 7.97 -18.57
CA SER A 113 6.39 9.15 -18.13
C SER A 113 7.06 9.74 -16.90
N ALA A 114 6.95 11.06 -16.75
CA ALA A 114 7.44 11.78 -15.57
C ALA A 114 6.53 11.61 -14.36
N GLU A 115 5.26 11.21 -14.57
CA GLU A 115 4.24 11.12 -13.53
C GLU A 115 3.42 9.83 -13.71
N PHE A 116 2.99 9.23 -12.59
CA PHE A 116 2.07 8.09 -12.59
C PHE A 116 1.05 8.21 -11.45
N GLY A 117 -0.22 8.44 -11.83
CA GLY A 117 -1.36 8.54 -10.93
C GLY A 117 -1.93 7.18 -10.54
N PHE A 118 -1.21 6.42 -9.71
CA PHE A 118 -1.69 5.11 -9.25
C PHE A 118 -2.81 5.22 -8.21
N HIS A 119 -2.59 6.04 -7.18
CA HIS A 119 -3.51 6.25 -6.07
C HIS A 119 -3.26 7.63 -5.45
N GLU A 120 -4.32 8.25 -4.92
CA GLU A 120 -4.30 9.59 -4.29
C GLU A 120 -3.36 9.73 -3.09
N SER A 121 -2.93 8.61 -2.51
CA SER A 121 -1.95 8.58 -1.42
C SER A 121 -0.50 8.73 -1.87
N ILE A 122 -0.24 8.66 -3.18
CA ILE A 122 1.11 8.70 -3.78
C ILE A 122 1.25 10.00 -4.56
N PRO A 123 1.98 11.01 -4.04
CA PRO A 123 2.12 12.31 -4.67
C PRO A 123 3.17 12.27 -5.80
N ASN A 124 2.93 11.45 -6.82
CA ASN A 124 3.78 11.33 -8.02
C ASN A 124 3.03 11.75 -9.30
N TYR A 125 2.09 12.67 -9.16
CA TYR A 125 1.36 13.27 -10.28
C TYR A 125 0.78 14.62 -9.88
N SER A 126 0.62 15.51 -10.86
CA SER A 126 0.12 16.87 -10.65
C SER A 126 -1.09 17.21 -11.53
N GLY A 127 -1.38 16.39 -12.55
CA GLY A 127 -2.47 16.66 -13.49
C GLY A 127 -2.81 15.48 -14.41
N GLY A 128 -3.43 15.81 -15.55
CA GLY A 128 -3.98 14.81 -16.48
C GLY A 128 -2.94 13.85 -17.07
N LEU A 129 -1.68 14.28 -17.21
CA LEU A 129 -0.60 13.43 -17.69
C LEU A 129 -0.39 12.21 -16.79
N GLY A 130 -0.27 12.43 -15.47
CA GLY A 130 -0.07 11.35 -14.52
C GLY A 130 -1.25 10.39 -14.45
N ILE A 131 -2.49 10.91 -14.51
CA ILE A 131 -3.69 10.07 -14.57
C ILE A 131 -3.67 9.16 -15.79
N LEU A 132 -3.45 9.73 -16.99
CA LEU A 132 -3.39 8.95 -18.23
C LEU A 132 -2.27 7.91 -18.20
N SER A 133 -1.08 8.29 -17.70
CA SER A 133 0.06 7.38 -17.58
C SER A 133 -0.23 6.22 -16.62
N GLY A 134 -0.92 6.50 -15.51
CA GLY A 134 -1.38 5.49 -14.56
C GLY A 134 -2.40 4.53 -15.19
N ASP A 135 -3.36 5.06 -15.96
CA ASP A 135 -4.40 4.27 -16.62
C ASP A 135 -3.84 3.39 -17.75
N HIS A 136 -2.85 3.89 -18.50
CA HIS A 136 -2.09 3.07 -19.45
C HIS A 136 -1.42 1.90 -18.73
N CYS A 137 -0.77 2.15 -17.59
CA CYS A 137 -0.09 1.11 -16.84
C CYS A 137 -1.05 0.08 -16.21
N LYS A 138 -2.28 0.48 -15.89
CA LYS A 138 -3.33 -0.42 -15.36
C LYS A 138 -4.01 -1.26 -16.45
N SER A 139 -4.01 -0.80 -17.69
CA SER A 139 -4.67 -1.47 -18.82
C SER A 139 -3.75 -2.37 -19.65
N ALA A 140 -2.43 -2.15 -19.58
CA ALA A 140 -1.40 -3.00 -20.19
C ALA A 140 -1.31 -4.38 -19.51
#